data_AF-A0A4U6C506-F1
#
_entry.id   AF-A0A4U6C506-F1
#
_cell.length_a   1.000
_cell.length_b   1.000
_cell.length_c   1.000
_cell.angle_alpha   90.00
_cell.angle_beta   90.00
_cell.angle_gamma   90.00
#
_symmetry.space_group_name_H-M   'P 1'
#
loop_
_entity.id
_entity.type
_entity.pdbx_description
1 polymer ?
#
loop_
_entity_poly.entity_id
_entity_poly.type
_entity_poly.pdbx_seq_one_letter_code
_entity_poly.pdbx_strand_id
1 'polypeptide(L)' 'MKIEAVLQQDAVTVEADEDSVALSQSQSWDCQEQRIAIFGKANLDALISALQKAREAMP' A
#
# COMPACT_ATOMS: atom_id res chain seq x y z
N MET A 1 6.16 -9.88 7.16
CA MET A 1 4.83 -10.46 6.85
C MET A 1 4.35 -9.89 5.52
N LYS A 2 3.83 -10.72 4.60
CA LYS A 2 3.32 -10.28 3.29
C LYS A 2 1.80 -10.46 3.21
N ILE A 3 1.08 -9.44 2.75
CA ILE A 3 -0.34 -9.47 2.47
C ILE A 3 -0.53 -9.06 1.01
N GLU A 4 -1.24 -9.88 0.23
CA GLU A 4 -1.56 -9.59 -1.17
C GLU A 4 -3.06 -9.35 -1.32
N ALA A 5 -3.42 -8.24 -1.97
CA ALA A 5 -4.80 -7.91 -2.34
C ALA A 5 -4.89 -7.81 -3.87
N VAL A 6 -5.55 -8.78 -4.49
CA VAL A 6 -5.74 -8.84 -5.95
C VAL A 6 -7.06 -8.17 -6.30
N LEU A 7 -7.03 -7.09 -7.07
CA LEU A 7 -8.21 -6.35 -7.52
C LEU A 7 -8.29 -6.37 -9.04
N GLN A 8 -9.14 -7.26 -9.58
CA GLN A 8 -9.58 -7.42 -10.98
C GLN A 8 -8.50 -7.42 -12.11
N GLN A 9 -7.56 -6.48 -12.15
CA GLN A 9 -6.44 -6.38 -13.12
C GLN A 9 -5.13 -5.79 -12.55
N ASP A 10 -5.16 -5.24 -11.33
CA ASP A 10 -3.99 -4.72 -10.61
C ASP A 10 -3.84 -5.44 -9.27
N ALA A 11 -2.62 -5.87 -8.95
CA ALA A 11 -2.32 -6.45 -7.64
C ALA A 11 -1.65 -5.39 -6.77
N VAL A 12 -2.19 -5.19 -5.57
CA VAL A 12 -1.54 -4.39 -4.51
C VAL A 12 -0.95 -5.37 -3.50
N THR A 13 0.37 -5.29 -3.33
CA THR A 13 1.11 -6.06 -2.35
C THR A 13 1.50 -5.16 -1.19
N VAL A 14 1.31 -5.64 0.04
CA VAL A 14 1.78 -4.98 1.26
C VAL A 14 2.77 -5.88 1.96
N GLU A 15 4.00 -5.40 2.13
CA GLU A 15 5.07 -6.09 2.84
C GLU A 15 5.39 -5.33 4.12
N ALA A 16 5.21 -5.96 5.28
CA ALA A 16 5.56 -5.39 6.57
C ALA A 16 6.82 -6.07 7.12
N ASP A 17 7.77 -5.28 7.59
CA ASP A 17 8.95 -5.70 8.35
C ASP A 17 8.90 -5.11 9.78
N GLU A 18 9.95 -5.30 10.59
CA GLU A 18 9.99 -4.86 11.99
C GLU A 18 9.80 -3.34 12.16
N ASP A 19 10.27 -2.55 11.20
CA ASP A 19 10.31 -1.08 11.28
C ASP A 19 9.61 -0.36 10.11
N SER A 20 9.10 -1.11 9.13
CA SER A 20 8.64 -0.54 7.87
C SER A 20 7.47 -1.31 7.24
N VAL A 21 6.71 -0.61 6.41
CA VAL A 21 5.66 -1.17 5.56
C VAL A 21 5.86 -0.65 4.14
N ALA A 22 5.98 -1.55 3.17
CA ALA A 22 6.03 -1.23 1.76
C ALA A 22 4.73 -1.63 1.07
N LEU A 23 4.24 -0.76 0.19
CA LEU A 23 3.16 -1.03 -0.74
C LEU A 23 3.75 -1.08 -2.14
N SER A 24 3.41 -2.10 -2.91
CA SER A 24 3.68 -2.13 -4.34
C SER A 24 2.42 -2.41 -5.15
N GLN A 25 2.32 -1.76 -6.30
CA GLN A 25 1.28 -2.03 -7.28
C GLN A 25 1.95 -2.53 -8.56
N SER A 26 1.59 -3.74 -8.97
CA SER A 26 1.99 -4.28 -10.26
C SER A 26 0.87 -4.07 -11.26
N GLN A 27 1.12 -3.23 -12.26
CA GLN A 27 0.24 -3.12 -13.43
C GLN A 27 0.62 -4.23 -14.42
N SER A 28 -0.38 -4.94 -14.94
CA SER A 28 -0.18 -6.13 -15.78
C SER A 28 0.49 -5.89 -17.14
N TRP A 29 0.66 -4.62 -17.55
CA TRP A 29 1.11 -4.22 -18.89
C TRP A 29 2.44 -3.46 -18.91
N ASP A 30 2.84 -2.84 -17.80
CA ASP A 30 4.10 -2.12 -17.65
C ASP A 30 4.82 -2.73 -16.45
N CYS A 31 5.95 -3.41 -16.68
CA CYS A 31 6.70 -4.10 -15.64
C CYS A 31 7.34 -3.14 -14.60
N GLN A 32 6.92 -1.87 -14.56
CA GLN A 32 7.31 -0.91 -13.55
C GLN A 32 6.51 -1.10 -12.27
N GLU A 33 7.15 -1.72 -11.29
CA GLU A 33 6.62 -1.81 -9.93
C GLU A 33 6.75 -0.44 -9.25
N GLN A 34 5.61 0.22 -8.99
CA GLN A 34 5.59 1.41 -8.15
C GLN A 34 5.60 0.96 -6.69
N ARG A 35 6.69 1.25 -5.99
CA ARG A 35 6.88 0.89 -4.57
C ARG A 35 6.96 2.14 -3.70
N ILE A 36 6.16 2.18 -2.63
CA ILE A 36 6.20 3.20 -1.59
C ILE A 36 6.53 2.50 -0.27
N ALA A 37 7.55 2.96 0.44
CA ALA A 37 7.92 2.45 1.76
C ALA A 37 7.65 3.52 2.84
N ILE A 38 7.03 3.11 3.94
CA ILE A 38 6.76 3.92 5.12
C ILE A 38 7.53 3.34 6.29
N PHE A 39 8.34 4.18 6.94
CA PHE A 39 9.14 3.79 8.09
C PHE A 39 8.55 4.34 9.38
N GLY A 40 8.54 3.52 10.43
CA GLY A 40 8.10 3.89 11.77
C GLY A 40 6.59 3.84 11.96
N LYS A 41 6.18 3.33 13.12
CA LYS A 41 4.77 3.12 13.48
C LYS A 41 3.93 4.40 13.42
N ALA A 42 4.44 5.52 13.91
CA ALA A 42 3.70 6.79 13.92
C ALA A 42 3.37 7.30 12.50
N ASN A 43 4.28 7.11 11.54
CA ASN A 43 4.04 7.50 10.15
C ASN A 43 3.02 6.58 9.48
N LEU A 44 3.08 5.28 9.79
CA LEU A 44 2.08 4.31 9.33
C LEU A 44 0.68 4.63 9.87
N ASP A 45 0.57 4.94 11.17
CA ASP A 45 -0.70 5.31 11.80
C ASP A 45 -1.29 6.57 11.16
N ALA A 46 -0.46 7.58 10.88
CA ALA A 46 -0.88 8.80 10.18
C ALA A 46 -1.37 8.50 8.75
N LEU A 47 -0.68 7.63 8.02
CA LEU A 47 -1.08 7.22 6.67
C LEU A 47 -2.42 6.48 6.68
N ILE A 48 -2.62 5.53 7.61
CA ILE A 48 -3.88 4.79 7.74
C ILE A 48 -5.04 5.76 7.97
N SER A 49 -4.88 6.75 8.86
CA SER A 49 -5.90 7.76 9.12
C SER A 49 -6.22 8.59 7.88
N ALA A 50 -5.20 8.98 7.11
CA ALA A 50 -5.38 9.72 5.86
C ALA A 50 -6.13 8.90 4.79
N LEU A 51 -5.78 7.62 4.62
CA LEU A 51 -6.43 6.71 3.67
C LEU A 51 -7.89 6.45 4.01
N GLN A 52 -8.22 6.31 5.30
CA GLN A 52 -9.60 6.16 5.75
C GLN A 52 -10.45 7.38 5.35
N LYS A 53 -9.95 8.59 5.59
CA LYS A 53 -10.62 9.84 5.18
C LYS A 53 -10.75 9.95 3.66
N ALA A 54 -9.71 9.57 2.92
CA ALA A 54 -9.75 9.58 1.47
C ALA A 54 -10.84 8.65 0.93
N ARG A 55 -10.96 7.44 1.48
CA ARG A 55 -12.02 6.48 1.12
C ARG A 55 -13.42 7.03 1.38
N GLU A 56 -13.63 7.71 2.51
CA GLU A 56 -14.92 8.35 2.83
C GLU A 56 -15.27 9.50 1.88
N ALA A 57 -14.27 10.16 1.29
CA ALA A 57 -14.45 11.24 0.34
C ALA A 57 -14.57 10.78 -1.13
N MET A 58 -14.32 9.50 -1.42
CA MET A 58 -14.47 8.95 -2.77
C MET A 58 -15.95 8.73 -3.09
N PRO A 59 -16.44 9.21 -4.26
CA PRO A 59 -17.84 9.06 -4.69
C PRO A 59 -18.18 7.64 -5.15
#